data_AF-A0A811SG84-F1
#
_entry.id   AF-A0A811SG84-F1
#
_cell.length_a   1.000
_cell.length_b   1.000
_cell.length_c   1.000
_cell.angle_alpha   90.00
_cell.angle_beta   90.00
_cell.angle_gamma   90.00
#
_symmetry.space_group_name_H-M   'P 1'
#
loop_
_entity.id
_entity.type
_entity.pdbx_description
1 polymer ?
#
loop_
_entity_poly.entity_id
_entity_poly.type
_entity_poly.pdbx_seq_one_letter_code
_entity_poly.pdbx_strand_id
1 'polypeptide(L)'
;MEARSSAALVAVAVVALLLVLVPETSRAERFIVGDAARWTWGYNYTDWVIRKGPFFQNDTLVFRYDPPNATVHAHSVYLMRNAADYQSCNLKAAKLVANVMQGAGSGFEFVLKKRKQHYFVCGERGGIHCTMGNMKFVVKPKSSACRDD
;
A
#
# COMPACT_ATOMS: atom_id res chain seq x y z
N MET A 1 -10.63 -54.54 23.95
CA MET A 1 -11.08 -53.78 22.77
C MET A 1 -11.95 -52.64 23.28
N GLU A 2 -11.40 -51.44 23.44
CA GLU A 2 -12.23 -50.28 23.71
C GLU A 2 -13.06 -49.99 22.46
N ALA A 3 -14.39 -50.10 22.59
CA ALA A 3 -15.31 -49.62 21.60
C ALA A 3 -15.18 -48.09 21.57
N ARG A 4 -14.43 -47.56 20.62
CA ARG A 4 -14.40 -46.13 20.34
C ARG A 4 -15.84 -45.71 20.06
N SER A 5 -16.44 -44.94 20.97
CA SER A 5 -17.83 -44.49 20.87
C SER A 5 -18.05 -43.83 19.51
N SER A 6 -18.99 -44.37 18.71
CA SER A 6 -19.35 -43.83 17.40
C SER A 6 -19.79 -42.37 17.48
N ALA A 7 -20.39 -41.95 18.60
CA ALA A 7 -20.76 -40.57 18.86
C ALA A 7 -19.54 -39.64 18.97
N ALA A 8 -18.45 -40.10 19.59
CA ALA A 8 -17.20 -39.33 19.66
C ALA A 8 -16.55 -39.20 18.28
N LEU A 9 -16.57 -40.25 17.47
CA LEU A 9 -16.05 -40.21 16.09
C LEU A 9 -16.89 -39.26 15.21
N VAL A 10 -18.21 -39.29 15.33
CA VAL A 10 -19.12 -38.38 14.61
C VAL A 10 -18.91 -36.93 15.06
N ALA A 11 -18.80 -36.67 16.36
CA ALA A 11 -18.55 -35.32 16.88
C ALA A 11 -17.21 -34.75 16.39
N VAL A 12 -16.14 -35.56 16.39
CA VAL A 12 -14.83 -35.17 15.86
C VAL A 12 -14.89 -34.87 14.37
N ALA A 13 -15.60 -35.68 13.57
CA ALA A 13 -15.77 -35.45 12.14
C ALA A 13 -16.58 -34.19 11.83
N VAL A 14 -17.65 -33.92 12.59
CA VAL A 14 -18.47 -32.70 12.43
C VAL A 14 -17.68 -31.45 12.81
N VAL A 15 -16.90 -31.48 13.90
CA VAL A 15 -16.03 -30.36 14.30
C VAL A 15 -14.93 -30.12 13.28
N ALA A 16 -14.30 -31.18 12.76
CA ALA A 16 -13.31 -31.08 11.70
C ALA A 16 -13.91 -30.47 10.42
N LEU A 17 -15.11 -30.89 10.02
CA LEU A 17 -15.82 -30.37 8.85
C LEU A 17 -16.21 -28.89 9.01
N LEU A 18 -16.63 -28.46 10.21
CA LEU A 18 -16.93 -27.06 10.52
C LEU A 18 -15.68 -26.16 10.44
N LEU A 19 -14.49 -26.68 10.75
CA LEU A 19 -13.22 -25.94 10.63
C LEU A 19 -12.77 -25.75 9.17
N VAL A 20 -13.22 -26.57 8.22
CA VAL A 20 -12.91 -26.42 6.78
C VAL A 20 -13.79 -25.36 6.10
N LEU A 21 -14.87 -24.93 6.76
CA LEU A 21 -15.79 -23.90 6.24
C LEU A 21 -15.37 -22.47 6.61
N VAL A 22 -14.19 -22.27 7.21
CA VAL A 22 -13.68 -20.92 7.45
C VAL A 22 -13.22 -20.37 6.09
N PRO A 23 -13.89 -19.37 5.50
CA PRO A 23 -13.39 -18.77 4.28
C PRO A 23 -12.01 -18.15 4.58
N GLU A 24 -11.01 -18.49 3.77
CA GLU A 24 -9.73 -17.76 3.70
C GLU A 24 -10.07 -16.27 3.57
N THR A 25 -9.94 -15.52 4.66
CA THR A 25 -10.17 -14.09 4.61
C THR A 25 -9.00 -13.52 3.84
N SER A 26 -9.21 -13.17 2.57
CA SER A 26 -8.20 -12.56 1.71
C SER A 26 -7.48 -11.44 2.50
N ARG A 27 -6.25 -11.68 2.96
CA ARG A 27 -5.63 -10.82 3.96
C ARG A 27 -5.16 -9.54 3.28
N ALA A 28 -5.56 -8.39 3.80
CA ALA A 28 -5.03 -7.11 3.37
C ALA A 28 -3.50 -7.09 3.55
N GLU A 29 -2.77 -6.73 2.49
CA GLU A 29 -1.32 -6.72 2.49
C GLU A 29 -0.75 -5.33 2.83
N ARG A 30 0.52 -5.32 3.23
CA ARG A 30 1.26 -4.10 3.59
C ARG A 30 2.50 -3.99 2.71
N PHE A 31 2.61 -2.91 1.97
CA PHE A 31 3.68 -2.67 1.01
C PHE A 31 4.50 -1.46 1.43
N ILE A 32 5.79 -1.66 1.72
CA ILE A 32 6.71 -0.53 1.85
C ILE A 32 6.95 0.03 0.46
N VAL A 33 6.59 1.29 0.25
CA VAL A 33 6.76 1.95 -1.05
C VAL A 33 8.25 2.04 -1.37
N GLY A 34 8.65 1.42 -2.49
CA GLY A 34 10.06 1.33 -2.90
C GLY A 34 10.87 0.22 -2.20
N ASP A 35 10.24 -0.65 -1.42
CA ASP A 35 10.89 -1.73 -0.66
C ASP A 35 12.11 -1.21 0.15
N ALA A 36 13.32 -1.71 -0.11
CA ALA A 36 14.54 -1.29 0.57
C ALA A 36 14.94 0.15 0.26
N ALA A 37 14.61 0.65 -0.94
CA ALA A 37 14.90 2.03 -1.33
C ALA A 37 14.05 3.05 -0.58
N ARG A 38 12.88 2.64 -0.06
CA ARG A 38 11.91 3.49 0.63
C ARG A 38 11.43 4.65 -0.27
N TRP A 39 10.81 5.68 0.30
CA TRP A 39 10.36 6.87 -0.43
C TRP A 39 11.51 7.87 -0.60
N THR A 40 12.28 7.71 -1.68
CA THR A 40 13.50 8.45 -2.01
C THR A 40 13.54 8.97 -3.46
N TRP A 41 14.48 9.89 -3.72
CA TRP A 41 14.77 10.50 -5.00
C TRP A 41 15.34 9.49 -6.02
N GLY A 42 14.95 9.63 -7.30
CA GLY A 42 15.52 8.93 -8.45
C GLY A 42 15.12 7.46 -8.57
N TYR A 43 14.34 6.93 -7.64
CA TYR A 43 13.88 5.54 -7.69
C TYR A 43 12.78 5.33 -8.73
N ASN A 44 12.77 4.17 -9.39
CA ASN A 44 11.78 3.85 -10.41
C ASN A 44 10.52 3.22 -9.78
N TYR A 45 9.59 4.07 -9.33
CA TYR A 45 8.36 3.58 -8.70
C TYR A 45 7.35 2.98 -9.68
N THR A 46 7.39 3.36 -10.96
CA THR A 46 6.53 2.73 -11.98
C THR A 46 6.85 1.26 -12.11
N ASP A 47 8.14 0.96 -12.23
CA ASP A 47 8.64 -0.40 -12.26
C ASP A 47 8.35 -1.16 -10.95
N TRP A 48 8.53 -0.51 -9.80
CA TRP A 48 8.15 -1.09 -8.51
C TRP A 48 6.67 -1.48 -8.44
N VAL A 49 5.74 -0.61 -8.87
CA VAL A 49 4.30 -0.93 -8.92
C VAL A 49 4.04 -2.15 -9.80
N ILE A 50 4.69 -2.24 -10.97
CA ILE A 50 4.51 -3.35 -11.91
C ILE A 50 4.99 -4.67 -11.30
N ARG A 51 6.18 -4.68 -10.67
CA ARG A 51 6.75 -5.90 -10.07
C ARG A 51 6.08 -6.32 -8.78
N LYS A 52 5.62 -5.36 -7.97
CA LYS A 52 5.05 -5.62 -6.64
C LYS A 52 3.57 -5.98 -6.70
N GLY A 53 2.86 -5.47 -7.70
CA GLY A 53 1.44 -5.77 -7.88
C GLY A 53 1.18 -7.26 -8.18
N PRO A 54 -0.10 -7.67 -8.20
CA PRO A 54 -1.28 -6.81 -8.09
C PRO A 54 -1.53 -6.27 -6.69
N PHE A 55 -2.02 -5.03 -6.62
CA PHE A 55 -2.56 -4.44 -5.39
C PHE A 55 -4.07 -4.64 -5.35
N PHE A 56 -4.63 -4.76 -4.17
CA PHE A 56 -6.06 -4.98 -3.93
C PHE A 56 -6.62 -3.96 -2.94
N GLN A 57 -7.95 -3.91 -2.86
CA GLN A 57 -8.60 -3.07 -1.87
C GLN A 57 -8.18 -3.46 -0.45
N ASN A 58 -8.12 -2.46 0.41
CA ASN A 58 -7.68 -2.56 1.81
C ASN A 58 -6.19 -2.82 2.02
N ASP A 59 -5.41 -3.00 0.95
CA ASP A 59 -3.96 -2.99 1.06
C ASP A 59 -3.46 -1.64 1.56
N THR A 60 -2.36 -1.69 2.28
CA THR A 60 -1.75 -0.53 2.90
C THR A 60 -0.41 -0.23 2.23
N LEU A 61 -0.28 0.98 1.71
CA LEU A 61 0.99 1.54 1.28
C LEU A 61 1.66 2.22 2.48
N VAL A 62 2.89 1.83 2.78
CA VAL A 62 3.69 2.37 3.88
C VAL A 62 4.80 3.24 3.30
N PHE A 63 4.66 4.55 3.47
CA PHE A 63 5.65 5.54 3.04
C PHE A 63 6.64 5.78 4.16
N ARG A 64 7.91 5.45 3.91
CA ARG A 64 9.01 5.66 4.85
C ARG A 64 10.01 6.65 4.28
N TYR A 65 10.33 7.67 5.05
CA TYR A 65 11.32 8.69 4.74
C TYR A 65 11.75 9.39 6.02
N ASP A 66 13.02 9.78 6.08
CA ASP A 66 13.60 10.35 7.28
C ASP A 66 13.16 11.83 7.43
N PRO A 67 12.91 12.33 8.66
CA PRO A 67 12.62 13.75 8.88
C PRO A 67 13.74 14.64 8.35
N PRO A 68 13.41 15.84 7.82
CA PRO A 68 14.42 16.77 7.34
C PRO A 68 15.32 17.25 8.48
N ASN A 69 16.61 17.39 8.18
CA ASN A 69 17.60 17.99 9.05
C ASN A 69 18.69 18.69 8.19
N ALA A 70 19.84 19.04 8.78
CA ALA A 70 20.91 19.73 8.06
C ALA A 70 21.41 18.98 6.81
N THR A 71 21.29 17.65 6.77
CA THR A 71 21.81 16.81 5.67
C THR A 71 20.72 15.98 4.99
N VAL A 72 19.54 15.81 5.60
CA VAL A 72 18.41 15.05 5.05
C VAL A 72 17.41 16.00 4.43
N HIS A 73 17.12 15.80 3.14
CA HIS A 73 16.10 16.57 2.44
C HIS A 73 14.69 16.15 2.88
N ALA A 74 13.79 17.13 2.94
CA ALA A 74 12.40 16.86 3.23
C ALA A 74 11.76 15.98 2.13
N HIS A 75 10.85 15.11 2.56
CA HIS A 75 9.95 14.37 1.69
C HIS A 75 8.51 14.49 2.22
N SER A 76 7.53 14.50 1.33
CA SER A 76 6.12 14.46 1.68
C SER A 76 5.37 13.55 0.73
N VAL A 77 4.10 13.30 1.02
CA VAL A 77 3.21 12.52 0.18
C VAL A 77 1.96 13.32 -0.11
N TYR A 78 1.74 13.60 -1.39
CA TYR A 78 0.53 14.22 -1.91
C TYR A 78 -0.25 13.23 -2.77
N LEU A 79 -1.58 13.34 -2.73
CA LEU A 79 -2.48 12.65 -3.63
C LEU A 79 -3.03 13.64 -4.67
N MET A 80 -2.74 13.40 -5.95
CA MET A 80 -3.21 14.25 -7.04
C MET A 80 -4.67 13.96 -7.39
N ARG A 81 -5.37 15.00 -7.87
CA ARG A 81 -6.80 14.90 -8.21
C ARG A 81 -7.06 14.07 -9.45
N ASN A 82 -6.18 14.18 -10.44
CA ASN A 82 -6.35 13.59 -11.77
C ASN A 82 -4.99 13.34 -12.45
N ALA A 83 -5.03 12.69 -13.60
CA ALA A 83 -3.84 12.34 -14.38
C ALA A 83 -3.10 13.57 -14.93
N ALA A 84 -3.79 14.64 -15.33
CA ALA A 84 -3.16 15.84 -15.90
C ALA A 84 -2.31 16.58 -14.86
N ASP A 85 -2.84 16.75 -13.65
CA ASP A 85 -2.10 17.34 -12.53
C ASP A 85 -0.93 16.45 -12.11
N TYR A 86 -1.11 15.12 -12.13
CA TYR A 86 -0.03 14.17 -11.87
C TYR A 86 1.10 14.26 -12.91
N GLN A 87 0.76 14.29 -14.20
CA GLN A 87 1.73 14.37 -15.30
C GLN A 87 2.56 15.65 -15.20
N SER A 88 1.89 16.79 -14.98
CA SER A 88 2.53 18.11 -14.86
C SER A 88 3.10 18.42 -13.47
N CYS A 89 2.91 17.53 -12.48
CA CYS A 89 3.23 17.78 -11.07
C CYS A 89 2.61 19.08 -10.52
N ASN A 90 1.41 19.42 -10.98
CA ASN A 90 0.67 20.61 -10.53
C ASN A 90 0.05 20.38 -9.14
N LEU A 91 0.71 20.87 -8.09
CA LEU A 91 0.31 20.65 -6.70
C LEU A 91 -0.81 21.58 -6.21
N LYS A 92 -1.27 22.57 -7.00
CA LYS A 92 -2.23 23.61 -6.55
C LYS A 92 -3.48 23.07 -5.86
N ALA A 93 -3.98 21.93 -6.33
CA ALA A 93 -5.17 21.28 -5.78
C ALA A 93 -4.88 19.86 -5.26
N ALA A 94 -3.61 19.51 -5.07
CA ALA A 94 -3.20 18.23 -4.52
C ALA A 94 -3.48 18.18 -3.01
N LYS A 95 -3.84 17.00 -2.50
CA LYS A 95 -4.08 16.80 -1.07
C LYS A 95 -2.80 16.31 -0.40
N LEU A 96 -2.27 17.06 0.55
CA LEU A 96 -1.24 16.55 1.46
C LEU A 96 -1.83 15.41 2.30
N VAL A 97 -1.25 14.22 2.20
CA VAL A 97 -1.66 13.05 3.01
C VAL A 97 -0.63 12.70 4.06
N ALA A 98 0.65 13.00 3.83
CA ALA A 98 1.72 12.85 4.81
C ALA A 98 2.70 14.02 4.72
N ASN A 99 2.88 14.73 5.84
CA ASN A 99 3.86 15.81 5.98
C ASN A 99 5.29 15.28 6.21
N VAL A 100 6.25 16.19 6.29
CA VAL A 100 7.69 15.89 6.33
C VAL A 100 8.16 15.08 7.55
N MET A 101 7.33 14.98 8.60
CA MET A 101 7.65 14.23 9.81
C MET A 101 7.00 12.84 9.83
N GLN A 102 5.93 12.63 9.07
CA GLN A 102 5.09 11.43 9.17
C GLN A 102 5.69 10.18 8.52
N GLY A 103 6.76 10.32 7.73
CA GLY A 103 7.49 9.18 7.15
C GLY A 103 8.44 8.47 8.13
N ALA A 104 8.67 9.05 9.31
CA ALA A 104 9.61 8.53 10.29
C ALA A 104 9.10 7.25 11.00
N GLY A 105 10.00 6.56 11.70
CA GLY A 105 9.65 5.39 12.51
C GLY A 105 9.00 4.28 11.70
N SER A 106 7.75 3.93 12.00
CA SER A 106 7.00 2.91 11.25
C SER A 106 6.63 3.35 9.82
N GLY A 107 6.64 4.66 9.54
CA GLY A 107 6.19 5.26 8.30
C GLY A 107 4.72 5.68 8.32
N PHE A 108 4.32 6.47 7.32
CA PHE A 108 2.94 6.87 7.07
C PHE A 108 2.19 5.77 6.31
N GLU A 109 0.98 5.45 6.75
CA GLU A 109 0.16 4.41 6.15
C GLU A 109 -1.02 4.97 5.36
N PHE A 110 -1.15 4.53 4.11
CA PHE A 110 -2.28 4.84 3.25
C PHE A 110 -3.01 3.57 2.83
N VAL A 111 -4.27 3.43 3.25
CA VAL A 111 -5.11 2.29 2.88
C VAL A 111 -5.80 2.52 1.53
N LEU A 112 -5.61 1.61 0.58
CA LEU A 112 -6.20 1.61 -0.76
C LEU A 112 -7.68 1.20 -0.72
N LYS A 113 -8.56 2.07 -0.20
CA LYS A 113 -9.99 1.77 -0.05
C LYS A 113 -10.78 1.81 -1.36
N LYS A 114 -10.47 2.75 -2.26
CA LYS A 114 -11.29 3.03 -3.46
C LYS A 114 -10.71 2.32 -4.70
N ARG A 115 -11.53 1.66 -5.52
CA ARG A 115 -11.11 1.08 -6.82
C ARG A 115 -10.92 2.13 -7.92
N LYS A 116 -10.03 3.08 -7.68
CA LYS A 116 -9.65 4.11 -8.64
C LYS A 116 -8.14 4.26 -8.71
N GLN A 117 -7.66 4.96 -9.73
CA GLN A 117 -6.27 5.38 -9.78
C GLN A 117 -5.98 6.36 -8.62
N HIS A 118 -4.93 6.07 -7.87
CA HIS A 118 -4.34 6.95 -6.89
C HIS A 118 -3.00 7.42 -7.44
N TYR A 119 -2.83 8.73 -7.49
CA TYR A 119 -1.66 9.38 -8.07
C TYR A 119 -0.84 9.97 -6.91
N PHE A 120 0.22 9.28 -6.49
CA PHE A 120 1.06 9.73 -5.40
C PHE A 120 2.28 10.49 -5.93
N VAL A 121 2.64 11.59 -5.27
CA VAL A 121 3.82 12.38 -5.60
C VAL A 121 4.47 12.95 -4.34
N CYS A 122 5.75 13.30 -4.41
CA CYS A 122 6.43 14.12 -3.42
C CYS A 122 6.29 15.60 -3.80
N GLY A 123 5.74 16.41 -2.90
CA GLY A 123 5.47 17.83 -3.15
C GLY A 123 6.65 18.76 -2.86
N GLU A 124 7.71 18.24 -2.26
CA GLU A 124 8.82 19.04 -1.73
C GLU A 124 9.58 19.81 -2.82
N ARG A 125 10.19 20.92 -2.38
CA ARG A 125 10.88 21.91 -3.24
C ARG A 125 10.01 22.40 -4.40
N GLY A 126 8.74 22.70 -4.13
CA GLY A 126 7.81 23.21 -5.14
C GLY A 126 7.51 22.22 -6.27
N GLY A 127 7.58 20.91 -5.99
CA GLY A 127 7.31 19.85 -6.97
C GLY A 127 8.53 19.34 -7.73
N ILE A 128 9.74 19.85 -7.48
CA ILE A 128 10.98 19.36 -8.11
C ILE A 128 11.19 17.86 -7.84
N HIS A 129 10.81 17.38 -6.65
CA HIS A 129 10.90 15.95 -6.33
C HIS A 129 9.97 15.10 -7.21
N CYS A 130 8.82 15.64 -7.62
CA CYS A 130 7.91 14.98 -8.55
C CYS A 130 8.42 15.05 -10.00
N THR A 131 8.89 16.22 -10.47
CA THR A 131 9.27 16.44 -11.87
C THR A 131 10.64 15.87 -12.22
N MET A 132 11.65 16.13 -11.40
CA MET A 132 13.04 15.71 -11.63
C MET A 132 13.43 14.53 -10.75
N GLY A 133 12.92 14.49 -9.51
CA GLY A 133 13.26 13.43 -8.57
C GLY A 133 12.55 12.11 -8.83
N ASN A 134 11.68 12.03 -9.83
CA ASN A 134 10.87 10.84 -10.15
C ASN A 134 10.13 10.26 -8.92
N MET A 135 9.85 11.08 -7.90
CA MET A 135 9.16 10.65 -6.69
C MET A 135 7.66 10.70 -6.92
N LYS A 136 7.17 9.82 -7.79
CA LYS A 136 5.78 9.74 -8.20
C LYS A 136 5.42 8.35 -8.71
N PHE A 137 4.20 7.91 -8.46
CA PHE A 137 3.64 6.70 -9.07
C PHE A 137 2.13 6.70 -9.09
N VAL A 138 1.57 5.79 -9.88
CA VAL A 138 0.13 5.54 -9.96
C VAL A 138 -0.13 4.10 -9.53
N VAL A 139 -1.14 3.91 -8.68
CA VAL A 139 -1.62 2.58 -8.31
C VAL A 139 -3.14 2.53 -8.38
N LYS A 140 -3.69 1.42 -8.86
CA LYS A 140 -5.13 1.15 -8.87
C LYS A 140 -5.37 -0.22 -8.24
N PRO A 141 -5.96 -0.30 -7.03
CA PRO A 141 -6.27 -1.58 -6.42
C PRO A 141 -7.36 -2.32 -7.22
N LYS A 142 -7.18 -3.62 -7.38
CA LYS A 142 -8.24 -4.57 -7.80
C LYS A 142 -9.24 -4.79 -6.66
N SER A 143 -10.36 -5.47 -6.95
CA SER A 143 -11.31 -5.89 -5.91
C SER A 143 -10.64 -6.86 -4.97
N SER A 144 -10.79 -6.70 -3.65
CA SER A 144 -10.29 -7.70 -2.69
C SER A 144 -10.93 -9.07 -2.90
N ALA A 145 -12.11 -9.13 -3.51
CA ALA A 145 -12.74 -10.39 -3.90
C ALA A 145 -11.94 -11.22 -4.92
N CYS A 146 -11.00 -10.61 -5.66
CA CYS A 146 -10.20 -11.29 -6.68
C CYS A 146 -8.79 -11.67 -6.18
N ARG A 147 -8.55 -11.63 -4.88
CA ARG A 147 -7.21 -11.83 -4.30
C ARG A 147 -6.76 -13.29 -4.32
N ASP A 148 -7.70 -14.21 -4.35
CA ASP A 148 -7.46 -15.66 -4.30
C ASP A 148 -8.04 -16.38 -5.53
N ASP A 149 -8.39 -15.61 -6.58
CA ASP A 149 -8.75 -16.11 -7.92
C ASP A 149 -7.49 -16.41 -8.75
#